data_AF-A0A8J2KGM1-F1
#
_entry.id   AF-A0A8J2KGM1-F1
#
_cell.length_a   1.000
_cell.length_b   1.000
_cell.length_c   1.000
_cell.angle_alpha   90.00
_cell.angle_beta   90.00
_cell.angle_gamma   90.00
#
_symmetry.space_group_name_H-M   'P 1'
#
loop_
_entity.id
_entity.type
_entity.pdbx_description
1 polymer ?
#
loop_
_entity_poly.entity_id
_entity_poly.type
_entity_poly.pdbx_seq_one_letter_code
_entity_poly.pdbx_strand_id
1 'polypeptide(L)'
;MAESRNSSKSSARGLRADKRNHVKAAKFNLEEFLEKINVRLQALEEENVLLKKQAEMKCGALSDKNDKEYDRQNMRTNNIMLSGLNEVNDKSTPEETKKIVERFIKSKLKISEKLSFKCDIIIPKGKQTNTSKTTPIVKCRFQNVNDSNKIRATRKEVINSLIWINEDLTPWKLLK
;
A
#
# COMPACT_ATOMS: atom_id res chain seq x y z
N MET A 1 -56.13 85.77 -20.54
CA MET A 1 -55.44 85.93 -19.24
C MET A 1 -56.21 85.15 -18.18
N ALA A 2 -55.47 84.53 -17.26
CA ALA A 2 -55.90 83.69 -16.12
C ALA A 2 -56.16 82.20 -16.41
N GLU A 3 -55.08 81.44 -16.20
CA GLU A 3 -54.97 79.99 -16.16
C GLU A 3 -55.49 79.38 -14.84
N SER A 4 -55.82 78.08 -14.91
CA SER A 4 -55.47 76.99 -13.97
C SER A 4 -55.63 77.20 -12.45
N ARG A 5 -56.54 76.43 -11.84
CA ARG A 5 -56.41 75.98 -10.44
C ARG A 5 -56.96 74.55 -10.27
N ASN A 6 -56.13 73.55 -10.57
CA ASN A 6 -56.30 72.20 -10.06
C ASN A 6 -55.81 72.14 -8.61
N SER A 7 -56.71 71.86 -7.68
CA SER A 7 -56.41 71.70 -6.25
C SER A 7 -55.99 70.26 -5.95
N SER A 8 -54.72 69.93 -6.15
CA SER A 8 -54.11 68.71 -5.59
C SER A 8 -53.47 69.04 -4.23
N LYS A 9 -54.29 69.14 -3.18
CA LYS A 9 -53.79 69.09 -1.79
C LYS A 9 -53.47 67.64 -1.43
N SER A 10 -52.34 67.14 -1.92
CA SER A 10 -51.74 65.89 -1.44
C SER A 10 -51.20 66.10 -0.03
N SER A 11 -51.91 65.56 0.94
CA SER A 11 -51.60 65.61 2.37
C SER A 11 -50.24 64.98 2.69
N ALA A 12 -49.27 65.79 3.11
CA ALA A 12 -47.97 65.37 3.65
C ALA A 12 -48.06 64.48 4.91
N ARG A 13 -49.27 64.21 5.43
CA ARG A 13 -49.50 63.27 6.55
C ARG A 13 -49.38 61.80 6.12
N GLY A 14 -49.69 61.45 4.86
CA GLY A 14 -49.58 60.07 4.37
C GLY A 14 -48.15 59.57 4.25
N LEU A 15 -47.21 60.43 3.84
CA LEU A 15 -45.79 60.11 3.68
C LEU A 15 -45.05 59.82 5.00
N ARG A 16 -45.60 60.21 6.15
CA ARG A 16 -45.00 59.97 7.48
C ARG A 16 -45.50 58.68 8.16
N ALA A 17 -46.59 58.08 7.68
CA ALA A 17 -47.06 56.79 8.18
C ALA A 17 -46.25 55.64 7.56
N ASP A 18 -45.92 55.76 6.27
CA ASP A 18 -45.20 54.72 5.54
C ASP A 18 -43.73 54.57 5.99
N LYS A 19 -43.05 55.70 6.27
CA LYS A 19 -41.68 55.69 6.83
C LYS A 19 -41.61 55.13 8.25
N ARG A 20 -42.67 55.24 9.06
CA ARG A 20 -42.68 54.71 10.44
C ARG A 20 -42.96 53.20 10.49
N ASN A 21 -43.63 52.65 9.48
CA ASN A 21 -43.80 51.19 9.33
C ASN A 21 -42.55 50.52 8.74
N HIS A 22 -41.86 51.16 7.80
CA HIS A 22 -40.59 50.63 7.27
C HIS A 22 -39.47 50.52 8.33
N VAL A 23 -39.45 51.41 9.32
CA VAL A 23 -38.46 51.38 10.42
C VAL A 23 -38.80 50.34 11.50
N LYS A 24 -40.06 49.90 11.59
CA LYS A 24 -40.46 48.82 12.54
C LYS A 24 -40.27 47.41 11.97
N ALA A 25 -40.31 47.23 10.65
CA ALA A 25 -40.02 45.95 10.00
C ALA A 25 -38.51 45.63 9.92
N ALA A 26 -37.65 46.63 10.13
CA ALA A 26 -36.19 46.49 10.14
C ALA A 26 -35.59 46.42 11.56
N LYS A 27 -36.38 46.02 12.57
CA LYS A 27 -35.79 45.59 13.85
C LYS A 27 -35.23 44.19 13.67
N PHE A 28 -34.05 44.14 13.08
CA PHE A 28 -33.18 42.97 13.07
C PHE A 28 -32.97 42.54 14.52
N ASN A 29 -33.54 41.40 14.92
CA ASN A 29 -33.33 40.85 16.24
C ASN A 29 -31.93 40.23 16.25
N LEU A 30 -30.95 41.05 16.66
CA LEU A 30 -29.53 40.73 16.63
C LEU A 30 -29.23 39.39 17.32
N GLU A 31 -29.97 39.09 18.39
CA GLU A 31 -29.85 37.85 19.17
C GLU A 31 -30.21 36.62 18.33
N GLU A 32 -31.36 36.63 17.63
CA GLU A 32 -31.76 35.54 16.75
C GLU A 32 -30.78 35.32 15.58
N PHE A 33 -30.16 36.40 15.09
CA PHE A 33 -29.16 36.30 14.04
C PHE A 33 -27.84 35.71 14.54
N LEU A 34 -27.37 36.15 15.70
CA LEU A 34 -26.18 35.60 16.35
C LEU A 34 -26.36 34.13 16.71
N GLU A 35 -27.54 33.75 17.19
CA GLU A 35 -27.88 32.35 17.47
C GLU A 35 -27.80 31.49 16.21
N LYS A 36 -28.33 31.96 15.07
CA LYS A 36 -28.21 31.27 13.78
C LYS A 36 -26.78 31.14 13.27
N ILE A 37 -25.93 32.14 13.54
CA ILE A 37 -24.49 32.05 13.22
C ILE A 37 -23.81 31.00 14.09
N ASN A 38 -24.06 31.01 15.40
CA ASN A 38 -23.44 30.07 16.34
C ASN A 38 -23.81 28.63 16.04
N VAL A 39 -25.08 28.35 15.71
CA VAL A 39 -25.54 27.01 15.31
C VAL A 39 -24.80 26.54 14.06
N ARG A 40 -24.59 27.41 13.06
CA ARG A 40 -23.83 27.08 11.85
C ARG A 40 -22.34 26.88 12.15
N LEU A 41 -21.78 27.69 13.04
CA LEU A 41 -20.36 27.61 13.41
C LEU A 41 -20.08 26.28 14.13
N GLN A 42 -20.97 25.88 15.05
CA GLN A 42 -20.88 24.59 15.75
C GLN A 42 -21.02 23.40 14.79
N ALA A 43 -21.94 23.46 13.82
CA ALA A 43 -22.08 22.41 12.81
C ALA A 43 -20.82 22.24 11.94
N LEU A 44 -20.16 23.36 11.59
CA LEU A 44 -18.91 23.33 10.83
C LEU A 44 -17.73 22.80 11.64
N GLU A 45 -17.66 23.12 12.94
CA GLU A 45 -16.65 22.57 13.84
C GLU A 45 -16.78 21.05 13.97
N GLU A 46 -18.00 20.55 14.14
CA GLU A 46 -18.29 19.11 14.20
C GLU A 46 -17.93 18.39 12.88
N GLU A 47 -18.28 18.97 11.73
CA GLU A 47 -17.91 18.43 10.42
C GLU A 47 -16.38 18.35 10.25
N ASN A 48 -15.66 19.37 10.70
CA ASN A 48 -14.19 19.41 10.61
C ASN A 48 -13.53 18.33 11.47
N VAL A 49 -14.05 18.08 12.68
CA VAL A 49 -13.61 16.98 13.54
C VAL A 49 -13.86 15.62 12.87
N LEU A 50 -15.01 15.44 12.22
CA LEU A 50 -15.32 14.21 11.49
C LEU A 50 -14.41 14.00 10.27
N LEU A 51 -14.12 15.06 9.52
CA LEU A 51 -13.20 15.01 8.37
C LEU A 51 -11.77 14.65 8.80
N LYS A 52 -11.28 15.19 9.91
CA LYS A 52 -9.96 14.83 10.47
C LYS A 52 -9.90 13.35 10.84
N LYS A 53 -10.91 12.82 11.54
CA LYS A 53 -10.98 11.39 11.89
C LYS A 53 -11.00 10.49 10.64
N GLN A 54 -11.73 10.87 9.59
CA GLN A 54 -11.75 10.11 8.34
C GLN A 54 -10.40 10.12 7.62
N ALA A 55 -9.71 11.27 7.61
CA ALA A 55 -8.38 11.39 7.03
C ALA A 55 -7.34 10.52 7.77
N GLU A 56 -7.37 10.54 9.11
CA GLU A 56 -6.50 9.72 9.95
C GLU A 56 -6.75 8.22 9.73
N MET A 57 -8.01 7.77 9.66
CA MET A 57 -8.35 6.37 9.35
C MET A 57 -7.88 5.94 7.96
N LYS A 58 -7.98 6.81 6.95
CA LYS A 58 -7.49 6.52 5.58
C LYS A 58 -5.96 6.48 5.53
N CYS A 59 -5.27 7.36 6.24
CA CYS A 59 -3.81 7.43 6.27
C CYS A 59 -3.21 6.20 6.98
N GLY A 60 -3.78 5.78 8.11
CA GLY A 60 -3.34 4.57 8.81
C GLY A 60 -3.48 3.31 7.96
N ALA A 61 -4.60 3.15 7.25
CA ALA A 61 -4.86 1.99 6.40
C ALA A 61 -3.95 1.90 5.16
N LEU A 62 -3.42 3.02 4.68
CA LEU A 62 -2.48 3.06 3.56
C LEU A 62 -1.04 2.77 4.00
N SER A 63 -0.63 3.22 5.21
CA SER A 63 0.68 2.90 5.79
C SER A 63 0.84 1.38 5.99
N ASP A 64 -0.13 0.74 6.64
CA ASP A 64 -0.09 -0.69 6.95
C ASP A 64 -0.03 -1.60 5.72
N LYS A 65 -0.58 -1.15 4.59
CA LYS A 65 -0.49 -1.89 3.31
C LYS A 65 0.89 -1.78 2.70
N ASN A 66 1.49 -0.59 2.73
CA ASN A 66 2.82 -0.34 2.16
C ASN A 66 3.91 -1.03 2.98
N ASP A 67 3.85 -0.99 4.30
CA ASP A 67 4.85 -1.62 5.17
C ASP A 67 4.86 -3.15 4.97
N LYS A 68 3.67 -3.76 4.87
CA LYS A 68 3.55 -5.19 4.56
C LYS A 68 4.02 -5.56 3.16
N GLU A 69 3.88 -4.68 2.18
CA GLU A 69 4.33 -4.93 0.80
C GLU A 69 5.84 -4.75 0.65
N TYR A 70 6.42 -3.78 1.36
CA TYR A 70 7.86 -3.58 1.47
C TYR A 70 8.54 -4.77 2.15
N ASP A 71 8.00 -5.24 3.28
CA ASP A 71 8.50 -6.43 3.97
C ASP A 71 8.39 -7.70 3.11
N ARG A 72 7.30 -7.84 2.35
CA ARG A 72 7.12 -8.95 1.40
C ARG A 72 8.15 -8.91 0.27
N GLN A 73 8.60 -7.74 -0.19
CA GLN A 73 9.63 -7.63 -1.22
C GLN A 73 11.02 -7.88 -0.66
N ASN A 74 11.34 -7.36 0.53
CA ASN A 74 12.65 -7.55 1.17
C ASN A 74 12.87 -9.02 1.61
N MET A 75 11.81 -9.75 1.96
CA MET A 75 11.89 -11.20 2.21
C MET A 75 12.17 -12.02 0.93
N ARG A 76 11.86 -11.48 -0.27
CA ARG A 76 12.04 -12.18 -1.56
C ARG A 76 13.42 -11.97 -2.15
N THR A 77 14.01 -10.79 -1.97
CA THR A 77 15.38 -10.48 -2.41
C THR A 77 16.44 -11.31 -1.69
N ASN A 78 16.10 -11.99 -0.59
CA ASN A 78 16.98 -12.91 0.14
C ASN A 78 16.87 -14.38 -0.28
N ASN A 79 15.90 -14.74 -1.13
CA ASN A 79 15.64 -16.12 -1.49
C ASN A 79 16.29 -16.50 -2.82
N ILE A 80 16.86 -17.69 -2.86
CA ILE A 80 17.36 -18.35 -4.07
C ILE A 80 16.69 -19.71 -4.17
N MET A 81 16.24 -20.08 -5.36
CA MET A 81 15.77 -21.42 -5.66
C MET A 81 16.83 -22.18 -6.45
N LEU A 82 17.20 -23.37 -5.98
CA LEU A 82 18.12 -24.28 -6.64
C LEU A 82 17.34 -25.52 -7.08
N SER A 83 17.39 -25.88 -8.36
CA SER A 83 16.87 -27.16 -8.86
C SER A 83 17.96 -27.95 -9.59
N GLY A 84 17.81 -29.27 -9.66
CA GLY A 84 18.81 -30.15 -10.29
C GLY A 84 19.93 -30.65 -9.35
N LEU A 85 19.78 -30.42 -8.04
CA LEU A 85 20.67 -31.02 -7.03
C LEU A 85 20.30 -32.50 -6.85
N ASN A 86 20.93 -33.39 -7.62
CA ASN A 86 20.67 -34.84 -7.60
C ASN A 86 20.90 -35.49 -6.21
N GLU A 87 21.70 -34.87 -5.35
CA GLU A 87 21.96 -35.33 -3.98
C GLU A 87 20.77 -35.07 -3.02
N VAL A 88 19.86 -34.16 -3.38
CA VAL A 88 18.68 -33.84 -2.56
C VAL A 88 17.51 -34.70 -3.02
N ASN A 89 16.86 -35.37 -2.07
CA ASN A 89 15.66 -36.16 -2.29
C ASN A 89 14.53 -35.74 -1.34
N ASP A 90 13.39 -36.40 -1.45
CA ASP A 90 12.20 -36.17 -0.65
C ASP A 90 12.35 -36.51 0.84
N LYS A 91 13.39 -37.26 1.20
CA LYS A 91 13.72 -37.66 2.56
C LYS A 91 14.88 -36.86 3.17
N SER A 92 15.51 -35.96 2.40
CA SER A 92 16.65 -35.17 2.87
C SER A 92 16.21 -34.24 4.00
N THR A 93 16.99 -34.21 5.07
CA THR A 93 16.73 -33.27 6.17
C THR A 93 17.14 -31.85 5.76
N PRO A 94 16.59 -30.80 6.41
CA PRO A 94 17.02 -29.41 6.16
C PRO A 94 18.52 -29.21 6.39
N GLU A 95 19.12 -29.92 7.35
CA GLU A 95 20.54 -29.85 7.69
C GLU A 95 21.43 -30.53 6.64
N GLU A 96 21.02 -31.71 6.15
CA GLU A 96 21.68 -32.38 5.02
C GLU A 96 21.62 -31.52 3.76
N THR A 97 20.44 -30.97 3.46
CA THR A 97 20.22 -30.07 2.33
C THR A 97 21.10 -28.84 2.42
N LYS A 98 21.22 -28.26 3.62
CA LYS A 98 22.14 -27.13 3.85
C LYS A 98 23.58 -27.51 3.53
N LYS A 99 24.07 -28.67 4.00
CA LYS A 99 25.44 -29.14 3.71
C LYS A 99 25.67 -29.36 2.21
N ILE A 100 24.69 -29.90 1.50
CA ILE A 100 24.75 -30.09 0.04
C ILE A 100 24.86 -28.73 -0.67
N VAL A 101 24.04 -27.77 -0.28
CA VAL A 101 24.08 -26.41 -0.84
C VAL A 101 25.40 -25.71 -0.52
N GLU A 102 25.92 -25.81 0.71
CA GLU A 102 27.22 -25.25 1.06
C GLU A 102 28.35 -25.85 0.22
N ARG A 103 28.32 -27.17 -0.02
CA ARG A 103 29.29 -27.85 -0.90
C ARG A 103 29.16 -27.36 -2.34
N PHE A 104 27.94 -27.22 -2.85
CA PHE A 104 27.69 -26.70 -4.19
C PHE A 104 28.23 -25.26 -4.34
N ILE A 105 27.93 -24.37 -3.39
CA ILE A 105 28.40 -22.99 -3.42
C ILE A 105 29.94 -22.92 -3.40
N LYS A 106 30.59 -23.69 -2.52
CA LYS A 106 32.06 -23.73 -2.44
C LYS A 106 32.71 -24.31 -3.71
N SER A 107 32.17 -25.41 -4.23
CA SER A 107 32.79 -26.14 -5.34
C SER A 107 32.49 -25.55 -6.72
N LYS A 108 31.26 -25.10 -6.96
CA LYS A 108 30.80 -24.61 -8.26
C LYS A 108 30.85 -23.09 -8.37
N LEU A 109 30.51 -22.37 -7.30
CA LEU A 109 30.52 -20.90 -7.31
C LEU A 109 31.84 -20.30 -6.80
N LYS A 110 32.75 -21.13 -6.27
CA LYS A 110 34.04 -20.71 -5.69
C LYS A 110 33.91 -19.65 -4.58
N ILE A 111 32.75 -19.58 -3.92
CA ILE A 111 32.53 -18.70 -2.78
C ILE A 111 32.98 -19.44 -1.52
N SER A 112 34.09 -18.99 -0.93
CA SER A 112 34.71 -19.60 0.26
C SER A 112 34.21 -19.01 1.59
N GLU A 113 33.54 -17.86 1.55
CA GLU A 113 33.00 -17.18 2.72
C GLU A 113 31.94 -18.04 3.45
N LYS A 114 31.88 -17.92 4.78
CA LYS A 114 30.80 -18.56 5.57
C LYS A 114 29.49 -17.82 5.31
N LEU A 115 28.58 -18.45 4.57
CA LEU A 115 27.27 -17.91 4.27
C LEU A 115 26.24 -18.35 5.32
N SER A 116 25.42 -17.41 5.80
CA SER A 116 24.36 -17.71 6.75
C SER A 116 23.01 -17.81 6.04
N PHE A 117 22.49 -19.03 5.93
CA PHE A 117 21.20 -19.30 5.28
C PHE A 117 20.46 -20.49 5.90
N LYS A 118 19.14 -20.53 5.64
CA LYS A 118 18.24 -21.66 5.91
C LYS A 118 17.80 -22.30 4.59
N CYS A 119 17.58 -23.61 4.58
CA CYS A 119 17.10 -24.35 3.41
C CYS A 119 15.76 -25.02 3.69
N ASP A 120 14.83 -24.86 2.75
CA ASP A 120 13.57 -25.61 2.70
C ASP A 120 13.54 -26.42 1.39
N ILE A 121 12.96 -27.63 1.43
CA ILE A 121 12.78 -28.45 0.23
C ILE A 121 11.33 -28.29 -0.25
N ILE A 122 11.17 -27.97 -1.52
CA ILE A 122 9.88 -27.83 -2.21
C ILE A 122 9.81 -28.94 -3.26
N ILE A 123 8.90 -29.89 -3.07
CA ILE A 123 8.63 -30.94 -4.05
C ILE A 123 7.39 -30.51 -4.84
N PRO A 124 7.51 -30.18 -6.13
CA PRO A 124 6.34 -29.83 -6.93
C PRO A 124 5.42 -31.05 -7.05
N LYS A 125 4.19 -30.93 -6.54
CA LYS A 125 3.13 -31.93 -6.70
C LYS A 125 2.55 -31.85 -8.13
N GLY A 126 3.34 -32.26 -9.13
CA GLY A 126 2.83 -32.50 -10.48
C GLY A 126 2.13 -33.85 -10.56
N LYS A 127 1.16 -34.01 -11.47
CA LYS A 127 0.59 -35.33 -11.81
C LYS A 127 1.77 -36.24 -12.17
N GLN A 128 2.00 -37.26 -11.36
CA GLN A 128 3.03 -38.27 -11.61
C GLN A 128 2.68 -39.00 -12.91
N THR A 129 3.18 -38.54 -14.04
CA THR A 129 3.29 -39.37 -15.22
C THR A 129 4.43 -40.35 -14.97
N ASN A 130 4.19 -41.64 -15.14
CA ASN A 130 4.99 -42.80 -14.72
C ASN A 130 6.48 -42.86 -15.16
N THR A 131 7.08 -41.78 -15.65
CA THR A 131 8.42 -41.78 -16.26
C THR A 131 9.34 -40.63 -15.90
N SER A 132 8.97 -39.68 -15.03
CA SER A 132 9.92 -38.63 -14.58
C SER A 132 9.91 -38.45 -13.07
N LYS A 133 11.02 -38.78 -12.40
CA LYS A 133 11.27 -38.36 -11.00
C LYS A 133 11.09 -36.85 -10.91
N THR A 134 10.15 -36.38 -10.08
CA THR A 134 9.97 -34.96 -9.81
C THR A 134 11.23 -34.41 -9.16
N THR A 135 11.92 -33.50 -9.84
CA THR A 135 13.15 -32.89 -9.31
C THR A 135 12.79 -31.98 -8.12
N PRO A 136 13.36 -32.21 -6.93
CA PRO A 136 13.13 -31.32 -5.79
C PRO A 136 13.74 -29.95 -6.07
N ILE A 137 13.04 -28.91 -5.61
CA ILE A 137 13.49 -27.52 -5.64
C ILE A 137 13.91 -27.16 -4.21
N VAL A 138 15.15 -26.76 -4.03
CA VAL A 138 15.65 -26.27 -2.75
C VAL A 138 15.50 -24.76 -2.70
N LYS A 139 14.77 -24.27 -1.70
CA LYS A 139 14.66 -22.84 -1.42
C LYS A 139 15.66 -22.47 -0.32
N CYS A 140 16.60 -21.61 -0.65
CA CYS A 140 17.59 -21.08 0.28
C CYS A 140 17.22 -19.65 0.66
N ARG A 141 17.03 -19.38 1.96
CA ARG A 141 16.81 -18.04 2.51
C ARG A 141 18.08 -17.56 3.19
N PHE A 142 18.72 -16.56 2.61
CA PHE A 142 19.93 -15.93 3.15
C PHE A 142 19.57 -14.88 4.20
N GLN A 143 20.42 -14.73 5.23
CA GLN A 143 20.28 -13.62 6.19
C GLN A 143 20.71 -12.29 5.59
N ASN A 144 21.67 -12.31 4.65
CA ASN A 144 22.22 -11.14 4.00
C ASN A 144 21.85 -11.11 2.51
N VAL A 145 21.29 -9.99 2.05
CA VAL A 145 20.92 -9.77 0.65
C VAL A 145 22.15 -9.84 -0.26
N ASN A 146 23.29 -9.32 0.21
CA ASN A 146 24.53 -9.28 -0.58
C ASN A 146 25.03 -10.69 -0.93
N ASP A 147 24.88 -11.65 0.00
CA ASP A 147 25.26 -13.05 -0.22
C ASP A 147 24.39 -13.68 -1.32
N SER A 148 23.08 -13.42 -1.28
CA SER A 148 22.16 -13.89 -2.32
C SER A 148 22.45 -13.25 -3.68
N ASN A 149 22.83 -11.98 -3.71
CA ASN A 149 23.19 -11.27 -4.95
C ASN A 149 24.50 -11.79 -5.53
N LYS A 150 25.51 -12.09 -4.71
CA LYS A 150 26.77 -12.72 -5.16
C LYS A 150 26.51 -14.06 -5.86
N ILE A 151 25.64 -14.88 -5.29
CA ILE A 151 25.25 -16.18 -5.88
C ILE A 151 24.43 -16.01 -7.17
N ARG A 152 23.56 -14.99 -7.23
CA ARG A 152 22.83 -14.68 -8.47
C ARG A 152 23.76 -14.19 -9.58
N ALA A 153 24.77 -13.39 -9.25
CA ALA A 153 25.73 -12.87 -10.22
C ALA A 153 26.54 -14.01 -10.89
N THR A 154 26.87 -15.05 -10.12
CA THR A 154 27.60 -16.24 -10.63
C THR A 154 26.72 -17.20 -11.43
N ARG A 155 25.39 -17.00 -11.48
CA ARG A 155 24.46 -17.81 -12.29
C ARG A 155 24.86 -17.91 -13.77
N LYS A 156 25.41 -16.83 -14.34
CA LYS A 156 25.84 -16.80 -15.76
C LYS A 156 27.00 -17.77 -16.04
N GLU A 157 27.79 -18.11 -15.04
CA GLU A 157 28.97 -18.98 -15.17
C GLU A 157 28.64 -20.48 -15.03
N VAL A 158 27.48 -20.80 -14.43
CA VAL A 158 27.08 -22.17 -14.05
C VAL A 158 26.19 -22.85 -15.11
N ILE A 159 25.94 -22.18 -16.25
CA ILE A 159 25.08 -22.66 -17.35
C ILE A 159 25.54 -24.02 -17.92
N ASN A 160 26.79 -24.43 -17.69
CA ASN A 160 27.31 -25.76 -18.06
C ASN A 160 26.97 -26.88 -17.07
N SER A 161 26.17 -26.62 -16.03
CA SER A 161 25.69 -27.63 -15.10
C SER A 161 24.17 -27.78 -15.20
N LEU A 162 23.66 -28.99 -15.00
CA LEU A 162 22.23 -29.32 -14.95
C LEU A 162 21.47 -28.67 -13.77
N ILE A 163 22.08 -27.70 -13.10
CA ILE A 163 21.59 -27.06 -11.88
C ILE A 163 21.13 -25.64 -12.24
N TRP A 164 19.87 -25.34 -11.92
CA TRP A 164 19.27 -24.05 -12.22
C TRP A 164 19.18 -23.23 -10.94
N ILE A 165 19.80 -22.06 -10.95
CA ILE A 165 19.71 -21.06 -9.88
C ILE A 165 18.65 -20.04 -10.32
N ASN A 166 17.50 -20.01 -9.68
CA ASN A 166 16.43 -19.06 -9.98
C ASN A 166 16.21 -18.08 -8.84
N GLU A 167 15.78 -16.88 -9.20
CA GLU A 167 15.16 -15.98 -8.23
C GLU A 167 13.81 -16.57 -7.79
N ASP A 168 13.44 -16.35 -6.54
CA ASP A 168 12.10 -16.66 -6.02
C ASP A 168 11.08 -15.65 -6.58
N LEU A 169 10.93 -15.68 -7.91
CA LEU A 169 9.88 -14.97 -8.63
C LEU A 169 8.61 -15.80 -8.48
N THR A 170 7.93 -15.60 -7.36
CA THR A 170 6.56 -16.08 -7.22
C THR A 170 5.75 -15.53 -8.42
N PRO A 171 5.00 -16.37 -9.16
CA PRO A 171 4.52 -16.11 -10.52
C PRO A 171 3.49 -14.96 -10.67
N TRP A 172 3.16 -14.25 -9.60
CA TRP A 172 2.14 -13.20 -9.58
C TRP A 172 2.54 -11.92 -10.33
N LYS A 173 3.85 -11.72 -10.61
CA LYS A 173 4.34 -10.60 -11.43
C LYS A 173 4.36 -10.89 -12.94
N LEU A 174 4.10 -12.13 -13.37
CA LEU A 174 3.95 -12.47 -14.79
C LEU A 174 2.49 -12.35 -15.27
N LEU A 175 1.58 -11.90 -14.41
CA LEU A 175 0.15 -11.74 -14.68
C LEU A 175 -0.31 -10.26 -14.66
N LYS A 176 0.61 -9.32 -14.87
CA LYS A 176 0.28 -7.92 -15.16
C LYS A 176 1.05 -7.42 -16.36
#